data_AF-A0A5C7ZRK7-F1
#
_entry.id   AF-A0A5C7ZRK7-F1
#
_cell.length_a   1.000
_cell.length_b   1.000
_cell.length_c   1.000
_cell.angle_alpha   90.00
_cell.angle_beta   90.00
_cell.angle_gamma   90.00
#
_symmetry.space_group_name_H-M   'P 1'
#
loop_
_entity.id
_entity.type
_entity.pdbx_description
1 polymer ?
#
loop_
_entity_poly.entity_id
_entity_poly.type
_entity_poly.pdbx_seq_one_letter_code
_entity_poly.pdbx_strand_id
1 'polypeptide(L)'
;MRRIRELEAWSTPGKLLSDSYGKDLAQDLWNLGVPHDVYLGPNAIPDQTDIENLRMAIEEGELAADDFKEFCSTHSLPPSMESADSACKFLEYSLGRRLAWIHLPEGSEPKVIEGLIAMLRARGHIVVDPDTLAVVA
;
A
#
# COMPACT_ATOMS: atom_id res chain seq x y z
N MET A 1 -14.62 -24.84 5.05
CA MET A 1 -13.37 -24.15 4.64
C MET A 1 -12.79 -23.50 5.88
N ARG A 2 -11.51 -23.76 6.18
CA ARG A 2 -10.82 -23.08 7.28
C ARG A 2 -10.74 -21.59 6.96
N ARG A 3 -11.16 -20.72 7.90
CA ARG A 3 -11.18 -19.27 7.68
C ARG A 3 -9.74 -18.75 7.69
N ILE A 4 -9.27 -18.27 6.55
CA ILE A 4 -8.06 -17.44 6.45
C ILE A 4 -8.50 -16.03 6.86
N ARG A 5 -7.76 -15.40 7.78
CA ARG A 5 -7.93 -13.96 8.02
C ARG A 5 -6.98 -13.22 7.08
N GLU A 6 -7.51 -12.27 6.34
CA GLU A 6 -6.73 -11.42 5.45
C GLU A 6 -6.57 -10.04 6.07
N LEU A 7 -5.35 -9.53 6.06
CA LEU A 7 -5.03 -8.15 6.42
C LEU A 7 -4.26 -7.51 5.27
N GLU A 8 -4.19 -6.19 5.27
CA GLU A 8 -3.41 -5.45 4.27
C GLU A 8 -2.29 -4.67 4.95
N ALA A 9 -1.08 -4.76 4.40
CA ALA A 9 0.00 -3.84 4.76
C ALA A 9 -0.09 -2.60 3.87
N TRP A 10 0.00 -1.42 4.45
CA TRP A 10 -0.08 -0.14 3.74
C TRP A 10 1.12 0.75 4.08
N SER A 11 1.60 1.49 3.08
CA SER A 11 2.53 2.59 3.32
C SER A 11 1.80 3.78 3.93
N THR A 12 2.54 4.59 4.67
CA THR A 12 2.03 5.91 5.09
C THR A 12 2.18 6.93 3.96
N PRO A 13 1.29 7.94 3.87
CA PRO A 13 1.42 9.07 2.96
C PRO A 13 2.77 9.81 3.06
N GLY A 14 3.06 10.61 2.04
CA GLY A 14 4.19 11.54 1.98
C GLY A 14 5.50 10.94 1.45
N LYS A 15 5.48 9.70 0.97
CA LYS A 15 6.66 9.02 0.41
C LYS A 15 6.36 8.50 -0.99
N LEU A 16 7.38 8.53 -1.84
CA LEU A 16 7.37 7.89 -3.15
C LEU A 16 8.26 6.65 -3.09
N LEU A 17 7.64 5.50 -2.93
CA LEU A 17 8.32 4.23 -2.89
C LEU A 17 8.60 3.75 -4.33
N SER A 18 9.67 2.96 -4.48
CA SER A 18 9.95 2.27 -5.73
C SER A 18 8.82 1.31 -6.06
N ASP A 19 8.62 1.02 -7.34
CA ASP A 19 7.55 0.10 -7.77
C ASP A 19 7.78 -1.32 -7.23
N SER A 20 9.05 -1.69 -7.01
CA SER A 20 9.45 -2.97 -6.42
C SER A 20 9.32 -3.04 -4.90
N TYR A 21 9.02 -1.94 -4.21
CA TYR A 21 9.19 -1.86 -2.75
C TYR A 21 8.38 -2.92 -1.98
N GLY A 22 7.16 -3.24 -2.42
CA GLY A 22 6.35 -4.31 -1.79
C GLY A 22 7.05 -5.66 -1.86
N LYS A 23 7.64 -5.99 -3.02
CA LYS A 23 8.41 -7.21 -3.26
C LYS A 23 9.73 -7.22 -2.49
N ASP A 24 10.44 -6.10 -2.46
CA ASP A 24 11.70 -5.96 -1.72
C ASP A 24 11.45 -6.15 -0.21
N LEU A 25 10.38 -5.53 0.31
CA LEU A 25 9.96 -5.69 1.70
C LEU A 25 9.54 -7.13 2.02
N ALA A 26 8.84 -7.81 1.10
CA ALA A 26 8.48 -9.22 1.27
C ALA A 26 9.74 -10.08 1.42
N GLN A 27 10.73 -9.88 0.56
CA GLN A 27 12.00 -10.59 0.62
C GLN A 27 12.75 -10.37 1.95
N ASP A 28 12.76 -9.14 2.44
CA ASP A 28 13.34 -8.80 3.74
C ASP A 28 12.63 -9.50 4.90
N LEU A 29 11.30 -9.52 4.88
CA LEU A 29 10.50 -10.18 5.92
C LEU A 29 10.70 -11.70 5.90
N TRP A 30 10.83 -12.32 4.72
CA TRP A 30 11.12 -13.75 4.61
C TRP A 30 12.50 -14.10 5.18
N ASN A 31 13.50 -13.26 4.94
CA ASN A 31 14.83 -13.40 5.53
C ASN A 31 14.82 -13.28 7.06
N LEU A 32 13.80 -12.61 7.63
CA LEU A 32 13.57 -12.49 9.07
C LEU A 32 12.66 -13.61 9.63
N GLY A 33 12.28 -14.58 8.80
CA GLY A 33 11.52 -15.77 9.22
C GLY A 33 10.01 -15.66 9.04
N VAL A 34 9.49 -14.63 8.37
CA VAL A 34 8.07 -14.58 7.99
C VAL A 34 7.83 -15.62 6.88
N PRO A 35 6.82 -16.49 6.99
CA PRO A 35 6.53 -17.45 5.94
C PRO A 35 6.18 -16.79 4.59
N HIS A 36 6.61 -17.41 3.49
CA HIS A 36 6.40 -16.90 2.13
C HIS A 36 4.92 -16.80 1.74
N ASP A 37 4.08 -17.66 2.30
CA ASP A 37 2.64 -17.70 2.10
C ASP A 37 1.87 -16.72 3.01
N VAL A 38 2.54 -16.09 3.98
CA VAL A 38 1.93 -15.14 4.91
C VAL A 38 2.00 -13.71 4.40
N TYR A 39 3.09 -13.27 3.79
CA TYR A 39 3.25 -11.89 3.31
C TYR A 39 3.51 -11.86 1.80
N LEU A 40 2.54 -11.40 1.03
CA LEU A 40 2.59 -11.33 -0.43
C LEU A 40 2.70 -9.87 -0.89
N GLY A 41 3.92 -9.39 -1.10
CA GLY A 41 4.19 -8.04 -1.57
C GLY A 41 4.31 -7.95 -3.10
N PRO A 42 3.32 -7.40 -3.82
CA PRO A 42 3.41 -7.21 -5.27
C PRO A 42 4.28 -6.01 -5.64
N ASN A 43 4.59 -5.89 -6.93
CA ASN A 43 5.03 -4.63 -7.50
C ASN A 43 3.82 -3.69 -7.66
N ALA A 44 4.05 -2.39 -7.54
CA ALA A 44 3.10 -1.40 -8.02
C ALA A 44 3.16 -1.36 -9.55
N ILE A 45 2.02 -1.53 -10.20
CA ILE A 45 1.91 -1.45 -11.67
C ILE A 45 0.81 -0.43 -11.95
N PRO A 46 1.18 0.81 -12.34
CA PRO A 46 0.20 1.83 -12.67
C PRO A 46 -0.71 1.37 -13.81
N ASP A 47 -2.02 1.53 -13.65
CA ASP A 47 -3.01 1.14 -14.66
C ASP A 47 -4.18 2.11 -14.78
N GLN A 48 -5.18 1.73 -15.57
CA GLN A 48 -6.36 2.56 -15.84
C GLN A 48 -7.17 2.85 -14.57
N THR A 49 -7.14 1.96 -13.58
CA THR A 49 -7.82 2.13 -12.30
C THR A 49 -7.24 3.31 -11.52
N ASP A 50 -5.93 3.57 -11.62
CA ASP A 50 -5.31 4.72 -10.95
C ASP A 50 -5.82 6.06 -11.50
N ILE A 51 -6.02 6.14 -12.82
CA ILE A 51 -6.61 7.31 -13.48
C ILE A 51 -8.05 7.52 -12.99
N GLU A 52 -8.84 6.45 -12.95
CA GLU A 52 -10.23 6.48 -12.49
C GLU A 52 -10.33 6.89 -11.02
N ASN A 53 -9.50 6.30 -10.15
CA ASN A 53 -9.43 6.63 -8.73
C ASN A 53 -9.01 8.09 -8.50
N LEU A 54 -8.02 8.60 -9.23
CA LEU A 54 -7.62 10.00 -9.12
C LEU A 54 -8.76 10.95 -9.50
N ARG A 55 -9.49 10.64 -10.58
CA ARG A 55 -10.64 11.43 -11.00
C ARG A 55 -11.72 11.43 -9.95
N MET A 56 -12.10 10.27 -9.44
CA MET A 56 -13.11 10.14 -8.39
C MET A 56 -12.71 10.92 -7.15
N ALA A 57 -11.48 10.76 -6.66
CA ALA A 57 -10.99 11.48 -5.48
C ALA A 57 -11.03 13.00 -5.65
N ILE A 58 -10.77 13.51 -6.86
CA ILE A 58 -10.89 14.95 -7.16
C ILE A 58 -12.35 15.40 -7.28
N GLU A 59 -13.19 14.62 -7.94
CA GLU A 59 -14.62 14.92 -8.12
C GLU A 59 -15.37 14.91 -6.77
N GLU A 60 -15.00 14.01 -5.87
CA GLU A 60 -15.55 13.89 -4.52
C GLU A 60 -14.94 14.91 -3.53
N GLY A 61 -13.89 15.63 -3.94
CA GLY A 61 -13.23 16.66 -3.14
C GLY A 61 -12.29 16.11 -2.06
N GLU A 62 -11.92 14.83 -2.14
CA GLU A 62 -10.91 14.21 -1.26
C GLU A 62 -9.51 14.73 -1.57
N LEU A 63 -9.23 15.01 -2.85
CA LEU A 63 -7.96 15.55 -3.34
C LEU A 63 -8.20 16.79 -4.22
N ALA A 64 -7.25 17.72 -4.24
CA ALA A 64 -7.34 18.90 -5.10
C ALA A 64 -6.59 18.70 -6.43
N ALA A 65 -7.22 19.11 -7.54
CA ALA A 65 -6.60 19.05 -8.86
C ALA A 65 -5.34 19.92 -8.99
N ASP A 66 -5.26 21.01 -8.22
CA ASP A 66 -4.09 21.88 -8.23
C ASP A 66 -2.91 21.26 -7.45
N ASP A 67 -3.18 20.53 -6.37
CA ASP A 67 -2.17 19.75 -5.65
C ASP A 67 -1.55 18.67 -6.56
N PHE A 68 -2.36 18.01 -7.39
CA PHE A 68 -1.87 17.05 -8.38
C PHE A 68 -0.89 17.69 -9.37
N LYS A 69 -1.24 18.86 -9.92
CA LYS A 69 -0.36 19.57 -10.87
C LYS A 69 0.94 20.02 -10.22
N GLU A 70 0.87 20.53 -8.99
CA GLU A 70 2.05 20.95 -8.22
C GLU A 70 2.95 19.75 -7.92
N PHE A 71 2.35 18.63 -7.49
CA PHE A 71 3.05 17.38 -7.28
C PHE A 71 3.77 16.90 -8.55
N CYS A 72 3.06 16.84 -9.68
CA CYS A 72 3.66 16.45 -10.96
C CYS A 72 4.83 17.35 -11.34
N SER A 73 4.67 18.67 -11.19
CA SER A 73 5.76 19.62 -11.46
C SER A 73 6.96 19.39 -10.54
N THR A 74 6.73 19.16 -9.26
CA THR A 74 7.79 18.95 -8.25
C THR A 74 8.58 17.66 -8.52
N HIS A 75 7.90 16.61 -8.97
CA HIS A 75 8.49 15.28 -9.18
C HIS A 75 8.85 14.99 -10.64
N SER A 76 8.79 15.99 -11.53
CA SER A 76 9.07 15.83 -12.97
C SER A 76 8.19 14.77 -13.66
N LEU A 77 6.92 14.68 -13.25
CA LEU A 77 5.94 13.78 -13.83
C LEU A 77 5.01 14.54 -14.81
N PRO A 78 4.46 13.87 -15.82
CA PRO A 78 3.45 14.48 -16.69
C PRO A 78 2.22 14.95 -15.90
N PRO A 79 1.83 16.24 -15.92
CA PRO A 79 0.64 16.73 -15.23
C PRO A 79 -0.64 16.41 -16.02
N SER A 80 -0.79 15.14 -16.43
CA SER A 80 -1.91 14.65 -17.22
C SER A 80 -2.76 13.72 -16.36
N MET A 81 -4.05 14.04 -16.29
CA MET A 81 -5.06 13.19 -15.65
C MET A 81 -5.26 11.85 -16.36
N GLU A 82 -4.65 11.64 -17.54
CA GLU A 82 -4.64 10.37 -18.27
C GLU A 82 -3.34 9.57 -18.08
N SER A 83 -2.39 10.08 -17.28
CA SER A 83 -1.15 9.38 -17.00
C SER A 83 -1.33 8.46 -15.79
N ALA A 84 -1.46 7.15 -16.03
CA ALA A 84 -1.54 6.16 -14.97
C ALA A 84 -0.37 6.26 -13.98
N ASP A 85 0.85 6.44 -14.48
CA ASP A 85 2.05 6.60 -13.64
C ASP A 85 1.95 7.81 -12.71
N SER A 86 1.57 8.97 -13.24
CA SER A 86 1.42 10.19 -12.44
C SER A 86 0.29 10.07 -11.43
N ALA A 87 -0.84 9.47 -11.84
CA ALA A 87 -1.98 9.23 -10.97
C ALA A 87 -1.63 8.28 -9.83
N CYS A 88 -1.02 7.14 -10.14
CA CYS A 88 -0.58 6.14 -9.16
C CYS A 88 0.39 6.77 -8.14
N LYS A 89 1.38 7.53 -8.60
CA LYS A 89 2.36 8.19 -7.72
C LYS A 89 1.74 9.27 -6.84
N PHE A 90 0.80 10.05 -7.36
CA PHE A 90 0.13 11.07 -6.57
C PHE A 90 -0.83 10.47 -5.54
N LEU A 91 -1.59 9.44 -5.91
CA LEU A 91 -2.45 8.69 -4.98
C LEU A 91 -1.61 8.05 -3.87
N GLU A 92 -0.49 7.41 -4.21
CA GLU A 92 0.45 6.86 -3.23
C GLU A 92 0.98 7.95 -2.29
N TYR A 93 1.40 9.10 -2.84
CA TYR A 93 1.91 10.19 -2.03
C TYR A 93 0.86 10.75 -1.07
N SER A 94 -0.38 10.89 -1.55
CA SER A 94 -1.44 11.57 -0.80
C SER A 94 -2.12 10.65 0.22
N LEU A 95 -2.31 9.38 -0.13
CA LEU A 95 -3.14 8.43 0.62
C LEU A 95 -2.35 7.21 1.12
N GLY A 96 -1.11 7.04 0.66
CA GLY A 96 -0.38 5.78 0.81
C GLY A 96 -0.81 4.77 -0.26
N ARG A 97 -0.20 3.58 -0.23
CA ARG A 97 -0.58 2.46 -1.09
C ARG A 97 -0.50 1.14 -0.35
N ARG A 98 -1.28 0.17 -0.81
CA ARG A 98 -1.15 -1.21 -0.34
C ARG A 98 0.20 -1.78 -0.77
N LEU A 99 0.93 -2.31 0.21
CA LEU A 99 2.24 -2.93 0.03
C LEU A 99 2.17 -4.44 -0.09
N ALA A 100 1.17 -5.07 0.56
CA ALA A 100 0.99 -6.51 0.53
C ALA A 100 -0.39 -6.93 1.03
N TRP A 101 -0.76 -8.16 0.65
CA TRP A 101 -1.73 -8.95 1.39
C TRP A 101 -1.02 -9.80 2.43
N ILE A 102 -1.60 -9.85 3.62
CA ILE A 102 -1.16 -10.69 4.72
C ILE A 102 -2.18 -11.80 4.89
N HIS A 103 -1.80 -13.03 4.56
CA HIS A 103 -2.65 -14.20 4.74
C HIS A 103 -2.29 -14.89 6.05
N LEU A 104 -3.28 -15.02 6.94
CA LEU A 104 -3.12 -15.69 8.22
C LEU A 104 -3.91 -16.99 8.24
N PRO A 105 -3.24 -18.15 8.13
CA PRO A 105 -3.88 -19.45 8.29
C PRO A 105 -4.61 -19.58 9.63
N GLU A 106 -5.66 -20.40 9.67
CA GLU A 106 -6.33 -20.76 10.91
C GLU A 106 -5.34 -21.43 11.87
N GLY A 107 -5.18 -20.86 13.07
CA GLY A 107 -4.22 -21.33 14.07
C GLY A 107 -2.84 -20.69 13.99
N SER A 108 -2.63 -19.66 13.16
CA SER A 108 -1.44 -18.81 13.27
C SER A 108 -1.26 -18.33 14.70
N GLU A 109 -0.06 -18.54 15.25
CA GLU A 109 0.24 -18.10 16.60
C GLU A 109 0.10 -16.58 16.71
N PRO A 110 -0.60 -16.04 17.73
CA PRO A 110 -0.77 -14.59 17.90
C PRO A 110 0.56 -13.82 17.85
N LYS A 111 1.64 -14.42 18.38
CA LYS A 111 2.99 -13.84 18.37
C LYS A 111 3.56 -13.63 16.98
N VAL A 112 3.22 -14.46 16.00
CA VAL A 112 3.67 -14.28 14.61
C VAL A 112 3.02 -13.05 14.01
N ILE A 113 1.72 -12.84 14.29
CA ILE A 113 0.95 -11.69 13.83
C ILE A 113 1.48 -10.41 14.49
N GLU A 114 1.60 -10.41 15.82
CA GLU A 114 2.14 -9.28 16.59
C GLU A 114 3.57 -8.93 16.16
N GLY A 115 4.41 -9.95 15.94
CA GLY A 115 5.78 -9.77 15.45
C GLY A 115 5.82 -9.13 14.06
N LEU A 116 4.99 -9.62 13.13
CA LEU A 116 4.89 -9.04 11.79
C LEU A 116 4.40 -7.57 11.83
N ILE A 117 3.35 -7.28 12.60
CA ILE A 117 2.83 -5.92 12.78
C ILE A 117 3.92 -5.01 13.36
N ALA A 118 4.64 -5.46 14.39
CA ALA A 118 5.73 -4.70 14.98
C ALA A 118 6.87 -4.43 13.98
N MET A 119 7.24 -5.43 13.16
CA MET A 119 8.25 -5.27 12.11
C MET A 119 7.84 -4.28 11.03
N LEU A 120 6.57 -4.28 10.62
CA LEU A 120 6.03 -3.34 9.64
C LEU A 120 5.97 -1.91 10.21
N ARG A 121 5.49 -1.77 11.44
CA ARG A 121 5.46 -0.47 12.15
C ARG A 121 6.82 0.14 12.36
N ALA A 122 7.82 -0.67 12.73
CA ALA A 122 9.20 -0.19 12.87
C ALA A 122 9.77 0.40 11.56
N ARG A 123 9.19 0.05 10.40
CA ARG A 123 9.53 0.57 9.07
C ARG A 123 8.61 1.73 8.63
N GLY A 124 7.67 2.14 9.49
CA GLY A 124 6.71 3.20 9.21
C GLY A 124 5.52 2.76 8.38
N HIS A 125 5.17 1.47 8.39
CA HIS A 125 3.98 0.94 7.70
C HIS A 125 2.86 0.63 8.68
N ILE A 126 1.63 0.59 8.18
CA ILE A 126 0.45 0.23 8.95
C ILE A 126 -0.14 -1.08 8.44
N VAL A 127 -0.87 -1.77 9.32
CA VAL A 127 -1.63 -2.96 8.96
C VAL A 127 -3.11 -2.63 9.14
N VAL A 128 -3.92 -2.94 8.13
CA VAL A 128 -5.35 -2.62 8.07
C VAL A 128 -6.14 -3.90 7.96
N ASP A 129 -7.26 -3.96 8.68
CA ASP A 129 -8.27 -5.01 8.50
C ASP A 129 -9.24 -4.57 7.39
N PRO A 130 -9.27 -5.25 6.23
CA PRO A 130 -10.03 -4.79 5.06
C PRO A 130 -11.56 -4.84 5.26
N ASP A 131 -12.05 -5.66 6.20
CA ASP A 131 -13.49 -5.77 6.47
C ASP A 131 -14.01 -4.59 7.31
N THR A 132 -13.14 -4.01 8.16
CA THR A 132 -13.49 -2.95 9.10
C THR A 132 -12.83 -1.61 8.80
N LEU A 133 -11.83 -1.60 7.93
CA LEU A 133 -10.94 -0.47 7.63
C LEU A 133 -10.17 0.06 8.86
N ALA A 134 -10.12 -0.73 9.93
CA ALA A 134 -9.43 -0.36 11.16
C ALA A 134 -7.93 -0.66 11.05
N VAL A 135 -7.10 0.25 11.56
CA VAL A 135 -5.68 -0.02 11.78
C VAL A 135 -5.52 -1.03 12.91
N VAL A 136 -4.84 -2.14 12.61
CA VAL A 136 -4.53 -3.19 13.59
C VAL A 136 -3.35 -2.74 14.45
N ALA A 137 -3.53 -2.86 15.77
CA ALA A 137 -2.57 -2.41 16.77
C ALA A 137 -1.46 -3.44 17.04
#